data_AF-A0A534ZMB0-F1
#
_entry.id   AF-A0A534ZMB0-F1
#
_cell.length_a   1.000
_cell.length_b   1.000
_cell.length_c   1.000
_cell.angle_alpha   90.00
_cell.angle_beta   90.00
_cell.angle_gamma   90.00
#
_symmetry.space_group_name_H-M   'P 1'
#
loop_
_entity.id
_entity.type
_entity.pdbx_description
1 polymer ?
#
loop_
_entity_poly.entity_id
_entity_poly.type
_entity_poly.pdbx_seq_one_letter_code
_entity_poly.pdbx_strand_id
1 'polypeptide(L)' 'MRTSIAAFSVFVLALITPTRSDAIFHIAHISEVMSGITADPNVGFVEIRMDFAFQNAVGNTRLTAFSCD' A
#
# COMPACT_ATOMS: atom_id res chain seq x y z
N MET A 1 3.49 -43.51 1.37
CA MET A 1 4.11 -42.84 0.19
C MET A 1 3.08 -42.09 -0.65
N ARG A 2 1.99 -42.70 -1.17
CA ARG A 2 0.95 -41.99 -1.94
C ARG A 2 0.26 -40.85 -1.16
N THR A 3 -0.03 -41.04 0.11
CA THR A 3 -0.64 -40.03 0.99
C THR A 3 0.28 -38.84 1.28
N SER A 4 1.59 -39.07 1.39
CA SER A 4 2.59 -38.02 1.61
C SER A 4 2.75 -37.11 0.39
N ILE A 5 2.69 -37.68 -0.82
CA ILE A 5 2.72 -36.91 -2.07
C ILE A 5 1.47 -36.05 -2.19
N ALA A 6 0.29 -36.61 -1.92
CA ALA A 6 -0.95 -35.85 -1.96
C ALA A 6 -0.96 -34.68 -0.97
N ALA A 7 -0.51 -34.90 0.27
CA ALA A 7 -0.41 -33.85 1.29
C ALA A 7 0.57 -32.74 0.87
N PHE A 8 1.71 -33.12 0.31
CA PHE A 8 2.71 -32.16 -0.19
C PHE A 8 2.15 -31.34 -1.36
N SER A 9 1.48 -31.98 -2.33
CA SER A 9 0.86 -31.27 -3.46
C SER A 9 -0.22 -30.30 -3.01
N VAL A 10 -1.06 -30.66 -2.04
CA VAL A 10 -2.09 -29.77 -1.47
C VAL A 10 -1.44 -28.57 -0.78
N PHE A 11 -0.38 -28.79 -0.01
CA PHE A 11 0.36 -27.73 0.67
C PHE A 11 0.99 -26.74 -0.32
N VAL A 12 1.64 -27.26 -1.37
CA VAL A 12 2.21 -26.42 -2.44
C VAL A 12 1.12 -25.64 -3.15
N LEU A 13 -0.02 -26.27 -3.47
CA LEU A 13 -1.15 -25.59 -4.11
C LEU A 13 -1.68 -24.43 -3.25
N ALA A 14 -1.79 -24.62 -1.94
CA ALA A 14 -2.23 -23.58 -1.01
C ALA A 14 -1.26 -22.39 -0.91
N LEU A 15 0.04 -22.61 -1.12
CA LEU A 15 1.04 -21.54 -1.10
C LEU A 15 1.05 -20.69 -2.38
N ILE A 16 0.67 -21.27 -3.51
CA ILE A 16 0.67 -20.58 -4.81
C ILE A 16 -0.71 -20.06 -5.20
N THR A 17 -1.77 -20.39 -4.45
CA THR A 17 -3.09 -19.82 -4.71
C THR A 17 -3.06 -18.31 -4.46
N PRO A 18 -3.49 -17.49 -5.43
CA PRO A 18 -3.60 -16.05 -5.22
C PRO A 18 -4.55 -15.78 -4.06
N THR A 19 -4.07 -15.11 -3.03
CA THR A 19 -4.91 -14.65 -1.93
C THR A 19 -5.62 -13.38 -2.36
N ARG A 20 -6.85 -13.18 -1.85
CA ARG A 20 -7.55 -11.90 -2.01
C ARG A 20 -6.68 -10.83 -1.35
N SER A 21 -6.19 -9.87 -2.14
CA SER A 21 -5.58 -8.66 -1.58
C SER A 21 -6.70 -7.71 -1.19
N ASP A 22 -7.04 -7.64 0.09
CA ASP A 22 -7.82 -6.53 0.58
C ASP A 22 -6.92 -5.29 0.52
N ALA A 23 -7.38 -4.24 -0.14
CA ALA A 23 -6.75 -2.95 0.00
C ALA A 23 -6.93 -2.56 1.47
N ILE A 24 -5.87 -2.72 2.26
CA ILE A 24 -5.81 -2.10 3.57
C ILE A 24 -5.84 -0.61 3.23
N PHE A 25 -7.01 0.01 3.40
CA PHE A 25 -7.08 1.45 3.47
C PHE A 25 -6.18 1.81 4.64
N HIS A 26 -4.95 2.24 4.34
CA HIS A 26 -4.14 2.86 5.35
C HIS A 26 -4.92 4.09 5.77
N ILE A 27 -5.41 4.08 7.01
CA ILE A 27 -5.79 5.32 7.66
C ILE A 27 -4.47 6.06 7.82
N ALA A 28 -4.21 6.91 6.84
CA ALA A 28 -3.09 7.80 6.72
C ALA A 28 -3.71 9.14 6.35
N HIS A 29 -3.27 10.18 7.02
CA HIS A 29 -3.80 11.53 6.80
C HIS A 29 -2.75 12.37 6.10
N ILE A 30 -3.22 13.32 5.30
CA ILE A 30 -2.36 14.38 4.78
C ILE A 30 -2.07 15.32 5.96
N SER A 31 -0.83 15.34 6.42
CA SER A 31 -0.40 16.21 7.53
C SER A 31 -0.04 17.62 7.03
N GLU A 32 0.44 17.74 5.80
CA GLU A 32 0.87 19.01 5.23
C GLU A 32 0.68 19.05 3.71
N VAL A 33 0.36 20.24 3.18
CA VAL A 33 0.39 20.59 1.76
C VAL A 33 1.39 21.72 1.61
N MET A 34 2.42 21.52 0.78
CA MET A 34 3.48 22.51 0.57
C MET A 34 3.71 22.77 -0.92
N SER A 35 4.16 23.98 -1.22
CA SER A 35 4.66 24.40 -2.53
C SER A 35 6.11 24.86 -2.42
N GLY A 36 6.89 24.75 -3.49
CA GLY A 36 8.20 25.42 -3.53
C GLY A 36 9.38 24.56 -3.11
N ILE A 37 9.32 23.22 -3.27
CA ILE A 37 10.50 22.40 -3.01
C ILE A 37 11.66 22.87 -3.90
N THR A 38 12.86 22.95 -3.35
CA THR A 38 14.04 23.50 -4.06
C THR A 38 13.86 24.91 -4.64
N ALA A 39 12.95 25.71 -4.07
CA ALA A 39 12.57 27.05 -4.56
C ALA A 39 11.87 27.08 -5.93
N ASP A 40 11.34 25.94 -6.41
CA ASP A 40 10.49 25.91 -7.61
C ASP A 40 9.00 26.05 -7.21
N PRO A 41 8.37 27.20 -7.44
CA PRO A 41 6.98 27.43 -7.06
C PRO A 41 5.98 26.57 -7.84
N ASN A 42 6.42 25.91 -8.92
CA ASN A 42 5.57 25.02 -9.72
C ASN A 42 5.54 23.59 -9.19
N VAL A 43 6.34 23.27 -8.18
CA VAL A 43 6.37 21.94 -7.56
C VAL A 43 5.60 21.99 -6.23
N GLY A 44 4.48 21.26 -6.20
CA GLY A 44 3.72 20.97 -4.99
C GLY A 44 4.01 19.58 -4.46
N PHE A 45 3.89 19.39 -3.16
CA PHE A 45 3.95 18.09 -2.53
C PHE A 45 3.00 18.00 -1.34
N VAL A 46 2.64 16.77 -0.99
CA VAL A 46 1.84 16.46 0.19
C VAL A 46 2.62 15.52 1.08
N GLU A 47 2.61 15.80 2.38
CA GLU A 47 3.13 14.87 3.38
C GLU A 47 2.02 13.90 3.79
N ILE A 48 2.30 12.61 3.73
CA ILE A 48 1.40 11.55 4.18
C ILE A 48 1.97 10.98 5.48
N ARG A 49 1.24 11.10 6.57
CA ARG A 49 1.61 10.53 7.86
C ARG A 49 0.86 9.22 8.11
N MET A 50 1.63 8.22 8.55
CA MET A 50 1.12 6.94 9.01
C MET A 50 0.74 7.04 10.50
N ASP A 51 -0.45 6.56 10.85
CA ASP A 51 -0.94 6.54 12.23
C ASP A 51 -0.37 5.37 13.05
N PHE A 52 0.14 4.32 12.39
CA PHE A 52 0.73 3.15 13.05
C PHE A 52 2.05 2.69 12.41
N ALA A 53 2.97 2.19 13.23
CA ALA A 53 4.35 1.83 12.83
C ALA A 53 4.47 0.74 11.75
N PHE A 54 3.40 -0.02 11.47
CA PHE A 54 3.41 -1.11 10.48
C PHE A 54 2.77 -0.74 9.14
N GLN A 55 2.30 0.50 8.97
CA GLN A 55 1.70 0.99 7.71
C GLN A 55 2.78 1.37 6.67
N ASN A 56 3.69 0.45 6.38
CA ASN A 56 4.83 0.71 5.48
C ASN A 56 4.59 0.24 4.03
N ALA A 57 3.40 -0.30 3.74
CA ALA A 57 3.01 -0.78 2.41
C ALA A 57 2.41 0.36 1.56
N VAL A 58 3.26 1.31 1.16
CA VAL A 58 2.84 2.56 0.48
C VAL A 58 2.83 2.48 -1.06
N GLY A 59 3.22 1.34 -1.64
CA GLY A 59 3.29 1.16 -3.10
C GLY A 59 1.95 1.32 -3.79
N ASN A 60 1.93 1.98 -4.95
CA ASN A 60 0.72 2.26 -5.75
C ASN A 60 -0.36 3.10 -5.04
N THR A 61 -0.03 3.79 -3.95
CA THR A 61 -0.96 4.73 -3.30
C THR A 61 -1.35 5.83 -4.29
N ARG A 62 -2.64 5.99 -4.55
CA ARG A 62 -3.17 7.05 -5.41
C ARG A 62 -3.87 8.10 -4.54
N LEU A 63 -3.31 9.30 -4.52
CA LEU A 63 -3.99 10.50 -4.01
C LEU A 63 -5.11 10.84 -5.00
N THR A 64 -6.34 10.45 -4.67
CA THR A 64 -7.51 10.57 -5.57
C THR A 64 -8.50 11.65 -5.15
N ALA A 65 -8.37 12.19 -3.94
CA ALA A 65 -9.19 13.30 -3.45
C ALA A 65 -8.32 14.55 -3.28
N PHE A 66 -8.11 15.29 -4.36
CA PHE A 66 -7.58 16.65 -4.31
C PHE A 66 -8.56 17.55 -5.06
N SER A 67 -9.31 18.35 -4.31
CA SER A 67 -10.19 19.40 -4.85
C SER A 67 -9.50 20.73 -4.63
N CYS A 68 -9.32 21.50 -5.70
CA CYS A 68 -8.81 22.87 -5.64
C CYS A 68 -9.94 23.92 -5.58
N ASP A 69 -11.19 23.46 -5.57
CA ASP A 69 -12.40 24.29 -5.54
C ASP A 69 -12.69 24.83 -4.13
#